data_AF-A0A2K3LHR1-F1
#
_entry.id   AF-A0A2K3LHR1-F1
#
_cell.length_a   1.000
_cell.length_b   1.000
_cell.length_c   1.000
_cell.angle_alpha   90.00
_cell.angle_beta   90.00
_cell.angle_gamma   90.00
#
_symmetry.space_group_name_H-M   'P 1'
#
loop_
_entity.id
_entity.type
_entity.pdbx_description
1 polymer ?
#
loop_
_entity_poly.entity_id
_entity_poly.type
_entity_poly.pdbx_seq_one_letter_code
_entity_poly.pdbx_strand_id
1 'polypeptide(L)'
;MNKETKDGVVAEKTAVYQHANKQVAIICNHQRSVSKNHSTQISKLNEKIDELQAVLKELKIDLDRARKEKPPLKRSSDGKNKRNLNPEAIGKKIAQTSAKIEKMQRDIHTKEDLKTVALGTSKINYLDPRITVSWCKRHEVPIEKIYTKTLLEKFAWAMDVDPDFRF
;
A
#
# COMPACT_ATOMS: atom_id res chain seq x y z
N MET A 1 -15.46 15.14 6.32
CA MET A 1 -14.32 14.65 5.50
C MET A 1 -12.97 15.30 5.84
N ASN A 2 -12.88 16.50 6.43
CA ASN A 2 -11.60 17.18 6.70
C ASN A 2 -10.73 16.62 7.86
N LYS A 3 -11.17 15.57 8.55
CA LYS A 3 -10.49 15.09 9.77
C LYS A 3 -9.36 14.09 9.48
N GLU A 4 -9.39 13.42 8.33
CA GLU A 4 -8.46 12.32 8.01
C GLU A 4 -7.14 12.77 7.37
N THR A 5 -7.03 14.04 6.94
CA THR A 5 -5.88 14.51 6.12
C THR A 5 -5.05 15.61 6.76
N LYS A 6 -5.46 16.17 7.91
CA LYS A 6 -4.71 17.25 8.57
C LYS A 6 -3.38 16.75 9.17
N ASP A 7 -3.40 15.59 9.85
CA ASP A 7 -2.23 15.08 10.59
C ASP A 7 -1.71 13.72 10.08
N GLY A 8 -2.28 13.18 8.99
CA GLY A 8 -1.92 11.87 8.46
C GLY A 8 -0.57 11.84 7.74
N VAL A 9 0.07 10.68 7.68
CA VAL A 9 1.28 10.48 6.85
C VAL A 9 0.91 10.58 5.37
N VAL A 10 1.82 11.00 4.49
CA VAL A 10 1.57 11.16 3.04
C VAL A 10 0.87 9.94 2.41
N ALA A 11 1.19 8.73 2.88
CA ALA A 11 0.54 7.49 2.43
C ALA A 11 -0.96 7.44 2.76
N GLU A 12 -1.35 7.87 3.97
CA GLU A 12 -2.75 7.93 4.42
C GLU A 12 -3.51 8.99 3.65
N LYS A 13 -2.92 10.19 3.49
CA LYS A 13 -3.52 11.26 2.67
C LYS A 13 -3.76 10.80 1.23
N THR A 14 -2.79 10.09 0.65
CA THR A 14 -2.93 9.50 -0.69
C THR A 14 -4.06 8.47 -0.74
N ALA A 15 -4.21 7.64 0.29
CA ALA A 15 -5.31 6.67 0.36
C ALA A 15 -6.68 7.35 0.39
N VAL A 16 -6.82 8.44 1.17
CA VAL A 16 -8.04 9.26 1.20
C VAL A 16 -8.37 9.84 -0.18
N TYR A 17 -7.38 10.42 -0.86
CA TYR A 17 -7.56 10.90 -2.23
C TYR A 17 -8.02 9.79 -3.18
N GLN A 18 -7.39 8.61 -3.10
CA GLN A 18 -7.74 7.48 -3.96
C GLN A 18 -9.15 6.96 -3.68
N HIS A 19 -9.57 6.96 -2.41
CA HIS A 19 -10.95 6.64 -2.04
C HIS A 19 -11.94 7.64 -2.64
N ALA A 20 -11.68 8.94 -2.54
CA ALA A 20 -12.51 9.96 -3.16
C ALA A 20 -12.60 9.79 -4.69
N ASN A 21 -11.47 9.55 -5.36
CA ASN A 21 -11.45 9.27 -6.80
C ASN A 21 -12.22 7.99 -7.18
N LYS A 22 -12.18 6.95 -6.33
CA LYS A 22 -12.99 5.74 -6.50
C LYS A 22 -14.48 6.05 -6.47
N GLN A 23 -14.94 6.88 -5.54
CA GLN A 23 -16.35 7.29 -5.48
C GLN A 23 -16.78 8.03 -6.74
N VAL A 24 -15.95 8.95 -7.24
CA VAL A 24 -16.22 9.65 -8.50
C VAL A 24 -16.29 8.65 -9.67
N ALA A 25 -15.37 7.70 -9.74
CA ALA A 25 -15.41 6.66 -10.77
C ALA A 25 -16.67 5.79 -10.71
N ILE A 26 -17.18 5.48 -9.52
CA ILE A 26 -18.43 4.74 -9.32
C ILE A 26 -19.63 5.59 -9.78
N ILE A 27 -19.70 6.86 -9.37
CA ILE A 27 -20.79 7.78 -9.75
C ILE A 27 -20.82 7.99 -11.27
N CYS A 28 -19.67 8.15 -11.90
CA CYS A 28 -19.54 8.27 -13.36
C CYS A 28 -19.68 6.92 -14.10
N ASN A 29 -19.99 5.83 -13.40
CA ASN A 29 -20.12 4.48 -13.93
C ASN A 29 -18.89 4.01 -14.77
N HIS A 30 -17.68 4.41 -14.37
CA HIS A 30 -16.44 3.96 -14.99
C HIS A 30 -16.07 2.56 -14.54
N GLN A 31 -16.83 1.58 -15.03
CA GLN A 31 -16.54 0.18 -14.82
C GLN A 31 -15.46 -0.32 -15.78
N ARG A 32 -14.71 -1.32 -15.35
CA ARG A 32 -13.80 -2.11 -16.19
C ARG A 32 -14.02 -3.58 -15.93
N SER A 33 -13.76 -4.40 -16.94
CA SER A 33 -13.62 -5.83 -16.74
C SER A 33 -12.45 -6.12 -15.81
N VAL A 34 -12.60 -7.20 -15.03
CA VAL A 34 -11.49 -7.72 -14.22
C VAL A 34 -10.36 -8.12 -15.15
N SER A 35 -9.13 -7.71 -14.82
CA SER A 35 -7.97 -8.05 -15.63
C SER A 35 -7.81 -9.57 -15.70
N LYS A 36 -7.46 -10.11 -16.87
CA LYS A 36 -7.16 -11.55 -17.05
C LYS A 36 -6.10 -12.05 -16.07
N ASN A 37 -5.15 -11.17 -15.70
CA ASN A 37 -4.05 -11.49 -14.79
C ASN A 37 -4.39 -11.24 -13.32
N HIS A 38 -5.60 -10.77 -13.00
CA HIS A 38 -5.97 -10.40 -11.63
C HIS A 38 -5.85 -11.59 -10.67
N SER A 39 -6.47 -12.73 -11.03
CA SER A 39 -6.39 -13.96 -10.22
C SER A 39 -4.94 -14.40 -9.99
N THR A 40 -4.12 -14.41 -11.04
CA THR A 40 -2.69 -14.77 -10.95
C THR A 40 -1.91 -13.81 -10.03
N GLN A 41 -2.19 -12.51 -10.08
CA GLN A 41 -1.55 -11.53 -9.21
C GLN A 41 -1.92 -11.74 -7.74
N ILE A 42 -3.19 -12.04 -7.47
CA ILE A 42 -3.67 -12.30 -6.11
C ILE A 42 -3.09 -13.61 -5.57
N SER A 43 -3.06 -14.68 -6.37
CA SER A 43 -2.43 -15.96 -6.00
C SER A 43 -0.98 -15.77 -5.58
N LYS A 44 -0.17 -15.07 -6.39
CA LYS A 44 1.25 -14.81 -6.07
C LYS A 44 1.43 -14.02 -4.78
N LEU A 45 0.53 -13.08 -4.48
CA LEU A 45 0.60 -12.32 -3.22
C LEU A 45 0.23 -13.20 -2.02
N ASN A 46 -0.77 -14.07 -2.16
CA ASN A 46 -1.16 -15.04 -1.14
C ASN A 46 -0.04 -16.05 -0.87
N GLU A 47 0.54 -16.66 -1.92
CA GLU A 47 1.69 -17.56 -1.79
C GLU A 47 2.84 -16.90 -1.02
N LYS A 48 3.11 -15.62 -1.32
CA LYS A 48 4.16 -14.88 -0.61
C LYS A 48 3.80 -14.57 0.85
N ILE A 49 2.53 -14.36 1.16
CA ILE A 49 2.05 -14.24 2.54
C ILE A 49 2.25 -15.56 3.28
N ASP A 50 1.90 -16.69 2.66
CA ASP A 50 2.03 -18.02 3.27
C ASP A 50 3.49 -18.35 3.58
N GLU A 51 4.42 -18.04 2.67
CA GLU A 51 5.87 -18.15 2.92
C GLU A 51 6.30 -17.30 4.13
N LEU A 52 5.85 -16.04 4.20
CA LEU A 52 6.19 -15.15 5.32
C LEU A 52 5.57 -15.63 6.64
N GLN A 53 4.37 -16.20 6.61
CA GLN A 53 3.73 -16.80 7.78
C GLN A 53 4.49 -18.03 8.27
N ALA A 54 5.02 -18.86 7.37
CA ALA A 54 5.89 -19.98 7.74
C ALA A 54 7.18 -19.48 8.43
N VAL A 55 7.84 -18.47 7.85
CA VAL A 55 9.00 -17.81 8.46
C VAL A 55 8.66 -17.21 9.83
N LEU A 56 7.49 -16.58 9.96
CA LEU A 56 7.03 -16.00 11.23
C LEU A 56 6.84 -17.07 12.31
N LYS A 57 6.28 -18.23 11.96
CA LYS A 57 6.13 -19.38 12.87
C LYS A 57 7.49 -19.90 13.32
N GLU A 58 8.45 -20.06 12.41
CA GLU A 58 9.81 -20.47 12.76
C GLU A 58 10.49 -19.48 13.71
N LEU A 59 10.41 -18.17 13.41
CA LEU A 59 11.01 -17.13 14.26
C LEU A 59 10.41 -17.13 15.68
N LYS A 60 9.10 -17.39 15.81
CA LYS A 60 8.45 -17.51 17.12
C LYS A 60 8.96 -18.72 17.92
N ILE A 61 9.20 -19.85 17.25
CA ILE A 61 9.79 -21.04 17.87
C ILE A 61 11.23 -20.76 18.30
N ASP A 62 12.02 -20.12 17.43
CA ASP A 62 13.41 -19.75 17.72
C ASP A 62 13.49 -18.76 18.89
N LEU A 63 12.53 -17.82 19.02
CA LEU A 63 12.43 -16.90 20.16
C LEU A 63 12.17 -17.63 21.48
N ASP A 64 11.22 -18.56 21.52
CA ASP A 64 10.92 -19.36 22.72
C ASP A 64 12.13 -20.19 23.16
N ARG A 65 12.85 -20.77 22.20
CA ARG A 65 14.08 -21.52 22.47
C ARG A 65 15.22 -20.65 22.99
N ALA A 66 15.44 -19.49 22.37
CA ALA A 66 16.46 -18.54 22.80
C ALA A 66 16.18 -18.03 24.23
N ARG A 67 14.91 -17.83 24.60
CA ARG A 67 14.50 -17.48 25.98
C ARG A 67 14.75 -18.61 26.98
N LYS A 68 14.76 -19.86 26.52
CA LYS A 68 15.04 -21.06 27.33
C LYS A 68 16.52 -21.49 27.26
N GLU A 69 17.40 -20.66 26.71
CA GLU A 69 18.82 -20.95 26.47
C GLU A 69 19.07 -22.22 25.65
N LYS A 70 18.10 -22.63 24.84
CA LYS A 70 18.20 -23.80 23.96
C LYS A 70 18.66 -23.37 22.57
N PRO A 71 19.50 -24.19 21.89
CA PRO A 71 19.90 -23.89 20.52
C PRO A 71 18.69 -23.90 19.57
N PRO A 72 18.74 -23.09 18.48
CA PRO A 72 17.71 -23.09 17.45
C PRO A 72 17.56 -24.49 16.84
N LEU A 73 16.37 -24.78 16.31
CA LEU A 73 16.18 -26.01 15.53
C LEU A 73 17.15 -25.99 14.35
N LYS A 74 17.99 -27.03 14.24
CA LYS A 74 18.93 -27.14 13.12
C LYS A 74 18.16 -27.24 11.80
N ARG A 75 18.68 -26.49 10.83
CA ARG A 75 18.27 -26.31 9.43
C ARG A 75 17.23 -25.21 9.22
N SER A 76 17.69 -24.11 8.63
CA SER A 76 16.87 -23.30 7.73
C SER A 76 16.44 -24.17 6.53
N SER A 77 15.34 -23.82 5.86
CA SER A 77 14.95 -24.35 4.54
C SER A 77 16.14 -24.48 3.57
N ASP A 78 17.16 -23.62 3.72
CA ASP A 78 18.33 -23.52 2.84
C ASP A 78 19.51 -24.42 3.28
N GLY A 79 19.31 -25.34 4.22
CA GLY A 79 20.34 -26.30 4.66
C GLY A 79 21.49 -25.69 5.48
N LYS A 80 21.50 -24.36 5.70
CA LYS A 80 22.50 -23.66 6.52
C LYS A 80 22.19 -23.77 8.02
N ASN A 81 23.24 -23.82 8.83
CA ASN A 81 23.13 -23.70 10.29
C ASN A 81 22.57 -22.32 10.64
N LYS A 82 21.43 -22.26 11.34
CA LYS A 82 20.88 -21.00 11.87
C LYS A 82 21.86 -20.44 12.90
N ARG A 83 22.30 -19.19 12.70
CA ARG A 83 23.10 -18.45 13.69
C ARG A 83 22.30 -18.27 14.97
N ASN A 84 22.96 -18.41 16.11
CA ASN A 84 22.38 -18.08 17.41
C ASN A 84 22.20 -16.55 17.46
N LEU A 85 20.95 -16.09 17.35
CA LEU A 85 20.59 -14.68 17.46
C LEU A 85 20.12 -14.43 18.89
N ASN A 86 20.42 -13.24 19.43
CA ASN A 86 19.86 -12.85 20.72
C ASN A 86 18.31 -12.75 20.61
N PRO A 87 17.57 -12.95 21.72
CA PRO A 87 16.11 -12.88 21.72
C PRO A 87 15.56 -11.55 21.17
N GLU A 88 16.27 -10.45 21.40
CA GLU A 88 15.89 -9.12 20.94
C GLU A 88 15.90 -9.00 19.40
N ALA A 89 16.96 -9.50 18.73
CA ALA A 89 17.06 -9.48 17.28
C ALA A 89 16.00 -10.38 16.63
N ILE A 90 15.66 -11.52 17.25
CA ILE A 90 14.57 -12.38 16.79
C ILE A 90 13.23 -11.64 16.94
N GLY A 91 13.00 -10.98 18.08
CA GLY A 91 11.81 -10.14 18.30
C GLY A 91 11.65 -9.04 17.25
N LYS A 92 12.74 -8.33 16.92
CA LYS A 92 12.74 -7.30 15.86
C LYS A 92 12.38 -7.89 14.49
N LYS A 93 12.91 -9.07 14.14
CA LYS A 93 12.58 -9.76 12.88
C LYS A 93 11.12 -10.21 12.83
N ILE A 94 10.56 -10.70 13.95
CA ILE A 94 9.13 -11.03 14.06
C ILE A 94 8.29 -9.78 13.78
N ALA A 95 8.57 -8.66 14.45
CA ALA A 95 7.83 -7.41 14.25
C ALA A 95 7.87 -6.93 12.79
N GLN A 96 9.06 -6.94 12.16
CA GLN A 96 9.22 -6.57 10.75
C GLN A 96 8.46 -7.52 9.81
N THR A 97 8.48 -8.83 10.08
CA THR A 97 7.81 -9.83 9.25
C THR A 97 6.29 -9.72 9.36
N SER A 98 5.77 -9.54 10.57
CA SER A 98 4.34 -9.28 10.81
C SER A 98 3.87 -8.01 10.09
N ALA A 99 4.59 -6.90 10.25
CA ALA A 99 4.25 -5.63 9.57
C ALA A 99 4.23 -5.77 8.03
N LYS A 100 5.13 -6.60 7.47
CA LYS A 100 5.17 -6.90 6.04
C LYS A 100 3.95 -7.71 5.59
N ILE A 101 3.55 -8.73 6.37
CA ILE A 101 2.35 -9.54 6.09
C ILE A 101 1.10 -8.65 6.11
N GLU A 102 0.94 -7.83 7.15
CA GLU A 102 -0.21 -6.93 7.26
C GLU A 102 -0.28 -5.94 6.09
N LYS A 103 0.86 -5.39 5.67
CA LYS A 103 0.92 -4.52 4.49
C LYS A 103 0.46 -5.27 3.23
N MET A 104 0.95 -6.49 3.00
CA MET A 104 0.57 -7.29 1.83
C MET A 104 -0.92 -7.65 1.83
N GLN A 105 -1.51 -7.94 2.99
CA GLN A 105 -2.94 -8.19 3.13
C GLN A 105 -3.78 -6.95 2.77
N ARG A 106 -3.36 -5.75 3.24
CA ARG A 106 -4.01 -4.49 2.85
C ARG A 106 -3.91 -4.22 1.34
N ASP A 107 -2.77 -4.53 0.74
CA ASP A 107 -2.55 -4.39 -0.71
C ASP A 107 -3.47 -5.33 -1.51
N ILE A 108 -3.66 -6.57 -1.06
CA ILE A 108 -4.62 -7.52 -1.66
C ILE A 108 -6.05 -6.97 -1.58
N HIS A 109 -6.48 -6.55 -0.40
CA HIS A 109 -7.82 -6.01 -0.20
C HIS A 109 -8.07 -4.81 -1.13
N THR A 110 -7.12 -3.88 -1.21
CA THR A 110 -7.19 -2.72 -2.10
C THR A 110 -7.28 -3.13 -3.57
N LYS A 111 -6.51 -4.15 -4.00
CA LYS A 111 -6.57 -4.67 -5.38
C LYS A 111 -7.93 -5.28 -5.71
N GLU A 112 -8.49 -6.06 -4.79
CA GLU A 112 -9.83 -6.64 -4.94
C GLU A 112 -10.90 -5.56 -5.04
N ASP A 113 -10.83 -4.57 -4.16
CA ASP A 113 -11.75 -3.43 -4.09
C ASP A 113 -11.79 -2.57 -5.36
N LEU A 114 -10.70 -2.57 -6.12
CA LEU A 114 -10.53 -1.76 -7.33
C LEU A 114 -10.62 -2.58 -8.62
N LYS A 115 -10.83 -3.90 -8.55
CA LYS A 115 -10.71 -4.80 -9.71
C LYS A 115 -11.70 -4.48 -10.85
N THR A 116 -12.84 -3.86 -10.53
CA THR A 116 -13.91 -3.53 -11.47
C THR A 116 -14.04 -2.03 -11.78
N VAL A 117 -13.18 -1.16 -11.22
CA VAL A 117 -13.34 0.30 -11.33
C VAL A 117 -12.15 0.96 -12.06
N ALA A 118 -12.43 1.77 -13.08
CA ALA A 118 -11.43 2.46 -13.89
C ALA A 118 -11.12 3.87 -13.34
N LEU A 119 -10.24 3.93 -12.34
CA LEU A 119 -9.84 5.18 -11.68
C LEU A 119 -9.13 6.22 -12.58
N GLY A 120 -8.53 5.77 -13.68
CA GLY A 120 -7.81 6.65 -14.61
C GLY A 120 -8.76 7.60 -15.34
N THR A 121 -9.91 7.10 -15.79
CA THR A 121 -10.88 7.88 -16.57
C THR A 121 -11.46 9.01 -15.73
N SER A 122 -11.91 8.72 -14.50
CA SER A 122 -12.42 9.75 -13.58
C SER A 122 -11.37 10.83 -13.28
N LYS A 123 -10.14 10.40 -12.98
CA LYS A 123 -9.02 11.30 -12.65
C LYS A 123 -8.64 12.22 -13.81
N ILE A 124 -8.69 11.74 -15.04
CA ILE A 124 -8.16 12.47 -16.20
C ILE A 124 -9.22 13.34 -16.86
N ASN A 125 -10.47 12.88 -16.91
CA ASN A 125 -11.50 13.50 -17.76
C ASN A 125 -12.65 14.14 -16.97
N TYR A 126 -12.83 13.79 -15.70
CA TYR A 126 -14.01 14.19 -14.92
C TYR A 126 -13.69 14.89 -13.59
N LEU A 127 -12.40 15.01 -13.26
CA LEU A 127 -11.92 15.83 -12.16
C LEU A 127 -11.17 17.02 -12.74
N ASP A 128 -11.56 18.23 -12.34
CA ASP A 128 -10.77 19.42 -12.64
C ASP A 128 -9.40 19.28 -11.96
N PRO A 129 -8.28 19.29 -12.71
CA PRO A 129 -6.95 19.09 -12.14
C PRO A 129 -6.60 20.13 -11.08
N ARG A 130 -7.19 21.33 -11.12
CA ARG A 130 -7.00 22.38 -10.11
C ARG A 130 -7.52 21.99 -8.73
N ILE A 131 -8.59 21.18 -8.66
CA ILE A 131 -9.08 20.60 -7.39
C ILE A 131 -7.97 19.72 -6.79
N THR A 132 -7.35 18.88 -7.62
CA THR A 132 -6.30 17.97 -7.19
C THR A 132 -5.02 18.70 -6.78
N VAL A 133 -4.59 19.68 -7.58
CA VAL A 133 -3.40 20.48 -7.28
C VAL A 133 -3.58 21.30 -6.01
N SER A 134 -4.71 22.01 -5.86
CA SER A 134 -5.01 22.80 -4.66
C SER A 134 -5.10 21.91 -3.41
N TRP A 135 -5.64 20.68 -3.53
CA TRP A 135 -5.64 19.71 -2.43
C TRP A 135 -4.23 19.25 -2.08
N CYS A 136 -3.38 18.94 -3.06
CA CYS A 136 -1.99 18.55 -2.83
C CYS A 136 -1.20 19.65 -2.10
N LYS A 137 -1.38 20.92 -2.51
CA LYS A 137 -0.78 22.08 -1.85
C LYS A 137 -1.26 22.23 -0.40
N ARG A 138 -2.58 22.18 -0.16
CA ARG A 138 -3.17 22.31 1.19
C ARG A 138 -2.75 21.21 2.17
N HIS A 139 -2.46 20.01 1.66
CA HIS A 139 -2.18 18.85 2.47
C HIS A 139 -0.72 18.40 2.42
N GLU A 140 0.15 19.19 1.80
CA GLU A 140 1.59 18.91 1.65
C GLU A 140 1.87 17.53 1.06
N VAL A 141 1.06 17.12 0.08
CA VAL A 141 1.23 15.87 -0.66
C VAL A 141 1.99 16.18 -1.95
N PRO A 142 3.16 15.55 -2.20
CA PRO A 142 3.86 15.73 -3.46
C PRO A 142 2.97 15.31 -4.64
N ILE A 143 2.82 16.18 -5.64
CA ILE A 143 1.88 15.97 -6.75
C ILE A 143 2.22 14.71 -7.56
N GLU A 144 3.48 14.29 -7.57
CA GLU A 144 4.00 13.07 -8.20
C GLU A 144 3.47 11.79 -7.55
N LYS A 145 2.93 11.87 -6.32
CA LYS A 145 2.20 10.75 -5.69
C LYS A 145 0.80 10.57 -6.27
N ILE A 146 0.26 11.60 -6.92
CA ILE A 146 -1.10 11.60 -7.47
C ILE A 146 -1.09 11.53 -9.00
N TYR A 147 -0.23 12.30 -9.66
CA TYR A 147 -0.09 12.35 -11.11
C TYR A 147 1.22 11.71 -11.58
N THR A 148 1.12 10.90 -12.64
CA THR A 148 2.30 10.40 -13.36
C THR A 148 2.93 11.54 -14.16
N LYS A 149 4.19 11.38 -14.61
CA LYS A 149 4.88 12.39 -15.44
C LYS A 149 4.04 12.89 -16.61
N THR A 150 3.43 11.96 -17.37
CA THR A 150 2.54 12.28 -18.48
C THR A 150 1.31 13.11 -18.07
N LEU A 151 0.76 12.87 -16.87
CA LEU A 151 -0.36 13.67 -16.36
C LEU A 151 0.08 15.04 -15.86
N LEU A 152 1.30 15.16 -15.31
CA LEU A 152 1.88 16.45 -14.95
C LEU A 152 2.07 17.33 -16.19
N GLU A 153 2.59 16.77 -17.29
CA GLU A 153 2.72 17.47 -18.57
C GLU A 153 1.36 17.90 -19.13
N LYS A 154 0.37 17.00 -19.13
CA LYS A 154 -0.99 17.29 -19.60
C LYS A 154 -1.67 18.40 -18.80
N PHE A 155 -1.46 18.43 -17.49
CA PHE A 155 -2.11 19.37 -16.56
C PHE A 155 -1.18 20.49 -16.09
N ALA A 156 -0.12 20.79 -16.83
CA ALA A 156 0.83 21.85 -16.49
C ALA A 156 0.13 23.20 -16.25
N TRP A 157 -0.91 23.51 -17.03
CA TRP A 157 -1.72 24.72 -16.90
C TRP A 157 -2.45 24.86 -15.55
N ALA A 158 -2.64 23.77 -14.81
CA ALA A 158 -3.32 23.76 -13.52
C ALA A 158 -2.36 23.87 -12.32
N MET A 159 -1.05 23.82 -12.54
CA MET A 159 -0.04 23.72 -11.46
C MET A 159 0.08 24.99 -10.63
N ASP A 160 -0.17 26.15 -11.22
CA ASP A 160 -0.05 27.45 -10.55
C ASP A 160 -1.29 27.85 -9.74
N VAL A 161 -2.30 26.98 -9.67
CA VAL A 161 -3.53 27.31 -8.94
C VAL A 161 -3.29 27.54 -7.45
N ASP A 162 -4.00 28.51 -6.89
CA ASP A 162 -3.96 28.82 -5.46
C ASP A 162 -4.41 27.61 -4.59
N PRO A 163 -3.76 27.34 -3.44
CA PRO A 163 -4.19 26.30 -2.51
C PRO A 163 -5.67 26.42 -2.08
N ASP A 164 -6.22 27.62 -2.02
CA ASP A 164 -7.59 27.90 -1.61
C ASP A 164 -8.63 27.83 -2.72
N PHE A 165 -8.24 27.40 -3.93
CA PHE A 165 -9.15 27.18 -5.04
C PHE A 165 -10.39 26.35 -4.66
N ARG A 166 -11.54 26.79 -5.16
CA ARG A 166 -12.85 26.12 -5.07
C ARG A 166 -13.44 26.09 -6.47
N PHE A 167 -13.94 24.91 -6.85
CA PHE A 167 -14.62 24.68 -8.13
C PHE A 167 -16.10 25.04 -8.01
#